data_AF-A0A968PGB0-F1
#
_entry.id   AF-A0A968PGB0-F1
#
_cell.length_a   1.000
_cell.length_b   1.000
_cell.length_c   1.000
_cell.angle_alpha   90.00
_cell.angle_beta   90.00
_cell.angle_gamma   90.00
#
_symmetry.space_group_name_H-M   'P 1'
#
loop_
_entity.id
_entity.type
_entity.pdbx_description
1 polymer ?
#
loop_
_entity_poly.entity_id
_entity_poly.type
_entity_poly.pdbx_seq_one_letter_code
_entity_poly.pdbx_strand_id
1 'polypeptide(L)'
;MYRPLTERRGTFISGKFDQVQRSSPYLAFAQAFRGLMRQILTEPEAVLVEWREQLTAALGVNGQVIVEVIPDLELVIGAQPEVPALGPQEAQNRFVLVFQNFLRVFTRADHPLVLFLDDLQWADSGSLKLLEQVLSDPTQGHLFIIGAYRDTEVPPGHALWGIVQTITQAGVAPQTLTLDVLTTAAVAALVQDALHVESATATPLAALMQQKTAAT
;
A
#
# COMPACT_ATOMS: atom_id res chain seq x y z
N MET A 1 9.47 -14.65 0.48
CA MET A 1 10.70 -14.82 -0.34
C MET A 1 10.74 -13.65 -1.33
N TYR A 2 11.54 -12.60 -1.09
CA TYR A 2 11.59 -11.38 -1.94
C TYR A 2 13.02 -11.05 -2.40
N ARG A 3 13.76 -12.05 -2.89
CA ARG A 3 15.16 -11.92 -3.31
C ARG A 3 15.45 -10.84 -4.39
N PRO A 4 14.57 -10.59 -5.39
CA PRO A 4 14.85 -9.60 -6.44
C PRO A 4 14.74 -8.13 -5.99
N LEU A 5 13.88 -7.81 -5.01
CA LEU A 5 13.74 -6.44 -4.50
C LEU A 5 14.95 -6.03 -3.66
N THR A 6 15.50 -6.98 -2.89
CA THR A 6 16.66 -6.73 -2.03
C THR A 6 17.93 -6.43 -2.82
N GLU A 7 18.09 -7.01 -4.02
CA GLU A 7 19.25 -6.80 -4.90
C GLU A 7 19.39 -5.35 -5.41
N ARG A 8 18.30 -4.58 -5.43
CA ARG A 8 18.29 -3.15 -5.81
C ARG A 8 17.91 -2.20 -4.66
N ARG A 9 17.99 -2.66 -3.40
CA ARG A 9 17.51 -1.90 -2.22
C ARG A 9 16.05 -1.42 -2.35
N GLY A 10 15.24 -2.16 -3.10
CA GLY A 10 13.82 -1.89 -3.25
C GLY A 10 13.05 -2.29 -2.00
N THR A 11 12.16 -1.40 -1.57
CA THR A 11 11.31 -1.60 -0.39
C THR A 11 9.94 -2.08 -0.83
N PHE A 12 9.41 -3.11 -0.16
CA PHE A 12 8.02 -3.55 -0.33
C PHE A 12 7.25 -3.24 0.95
N ILE A 13 6.15 -2.50 0.82
CA ILE A 13 5.21 -2.23 1.91
C ILE A 13 3.81 -2.64 1.50
N SER A 14 2.99 -3.02 2.48
CA SER A 14 1.63 -3.48 2.23
C SER A 14 0.63 -2.89 3.21
N GLY A 15 -0.50 -2.43 2.69
CA GLY A 15 -1.65 -1.95 3.45
C GLY A 15 -2.91 -2.71 3.05
N LYS A 16 -3.88 -2.80 3.95
CA LYS A 16 -5.15 -3.45 3.68
C LYS A 16 -6.31 -2.58 4.10
N PHE A 17 -7.31 -2.47 3.23
CA PHE A 17 -8.59 -1.87 3.55
C PHE A 17 -9.49 -2.89 4.24
N ASP A 18 -10.35 -2.43 5.14
CA ASP A 18 -11.26 -3.27 5.92
C ASP A 18 -12.65 -2.61 5.96
N GLN A 19 -13.69 -3.41 5.77
CA GLN A 19 -15.09 -2.99 5.85
C GLN A 19 -15.48 -2.43 7.22
N VAL A 20 -14.88 -2.92 8.31
CA VAL A 20 -15.25 -2.53 9.69
C VAL A 20 -14.59 -1.21 10.11
N GLN A 21 -13.41 -0.88 9.57
CA GLN A 21 -12.60 0.27 9.99
C GLN A 21 -12.69 1.48 9.05
N ARG A 22 -13.76 1.59 8.25
CA ARG A 22 -13.96 2.69 7.28
C ARG A 22 -13.97 4.11 7.88
N SER A 23 -14.08 4.24 9.21
CA SER A 23 -14.07 5.53 9.90
C SER A 23 -12.68 6.14 10.08
N SER A 24 -11.61 5.35 9.92
CA SER A 24 -10.23 5.86 9.99
C SER A 24 -9.71 6.13 8.57
N PRO A 25 -9.61 7.40 8.15
CA PRO A 25 -9.12 7.71 6.81
C PRO A 25 -7.65 7.29 6.67
N TYR A 26 -7.27 6.88 5.46
CA TYR A 26 -5.88 6.52 5.12
C TYR A 26 -5.32 5.28 5.82
N LEU A 27 -6.15 4.46 6.45
CA LEU A 27 -5.71 3.33 7.27
C LEU A 27 -4.74 2.38 6.55
N ALA A 28 -5.04 2.00 5.30
CA ALA A 28 -4.16 1.11 4.54
C ALA A 28 -2.77 1.73 4.31
N PHE A 29 -2.70 3.02 3.98
CA PHE A 29 -1.44 3.75 3.87
C PHE A 29 -0.70 3.79 5.22
N ALA A 30 -1.43 4.10 6.30
CA ALA A 30 -0.85 4.14 7.63
C ALA A 30 -0.23 2.79 8.04
N GLN A 31 -0.93 1.68 7.77
CA GLN A 31 -0.43 0.33 8.00
C GLN A 31 0.84 0.04 7.20
N ALA A 32 0.85 0.38 5.91
CA ALA A 32 1.99 0.14 5.03
C ALA A 32 3.24 0.88 5.51
N PHE A 33 3.11 2.17 5.84
CA PHE A 33 4.23 2.97 6.31
C PHE A 33 4.64 2.68 7.74
N ARG A 34 3.75 2.20 8.60
CA ARG A 34 4.10 1.73 9.95
C ARG A 34 5.18 0.64 9.90
N GLY A 35 5.01 -0.33 9.01
CA GLY A 35 6.02 -1.38 8.81
C GLY A 35 7.37 -0.80 8.39
N LEU A 36 7.36 0.17 7.49
CA LEU A 36 8.57 0.85 7.02
C LEU A 36 9.26 1.67 8.13
N MET A 37 8.51 2.42 8.94
CA MET A 37 9.08 3.18 10.06
C MET A 37 9.80 2.26 11.04
N ARG A 38 9.19 1.11 11.36
CA ARG A 38 9.81 0.10 12.24
C ARG A 38 11.07 -0.50 11.64
N GLN A 39 11.09 -0.75 10.33
CA GLN A 39 12.30 -1.21 9.65
C GLN A 39 13.42 -0.17 9.74
N ILE A 40 13.12 1.11 9.47
CA ILE A 40 14.09 2.21 9.58
C ILE A 40 14.67 2.31 10.99
N LEU A 41 13.84 2.14 12.03
CA LEU A 41 14.29 2.17 13.43
C LEU A 41 15.24 1.01 13.80
N THR A 42 15.34 -0.04 12.97
CA THR A 42 16.30 -1.14 13.18
C THR A 42 17.61 -0.95 12.44
N GLU A 43 17.73 0.09 11.61
CA GLU A 43 18.95 0.41 10.88
C GLU A 43 20.05 0.95 11.82
N PRO A 44 21.34 0.88 11.41
CA PRO A 44 22.42 1.50 12.17
C PRO A 44 22.20 3.01 12.37
N GLU A 45 22.67 3.56 13.50
CA GLU A 45 22.46 4.97 13.88
C GLU A 45 22.82 5.96 12.76
N ALA A 46 23.91 5.72 12.03
CA ALA A 46 24.30 6.58 10.90
C ALA A 46 23.23 6.65 9.80
N VAL A 47 22.63 5.52 9.45
CA VAL A 47 21.56 5.42 8.44
C VAL A 47 20.26 6.02 8.98
N LEU A 48 19.96 5.80 10.27
CA LEU A 48 18.79 6.39 10.92
C LEU A 48 18.86 7.93 10.93
N VAL A 49 20.05 8.50 11.19
CA VAL A 49 20.28 9.94 11.12
C VAL A 49 20.05 10.47 9.70
N GLU A 50 20.55 9.78 8.67
CA GLU A 50 20.32 10.16 7.27
C GLU A 50 18.82 10.17 6.92
N TRP A 51 18.07 9.14 7.34
CA TRP A 51 16.61 9.11 7.14
C TRP A 51 15.90 10.24 7.86
N ARG A 52 16.28 10.50 9.12
CA ARG A 52 15.74 11.59 9.92
C ARG A 52 15.93 12.92 9.22
N GLU A 53 17.14 13.23 8.76
CA GLU A 53 17.44 14.47 8.06
C GLU A 53 16.62 14.62 6.77
N GLN A 54 16.54 13.57 5.95
CA GLN A 54 15.76 13.59 4.71
C GLN A 54 14.26 13.78 4.96
N LEU A 55 13.70 13.07 5.94
CA LEU A 55 12.29 13.17 6.28
C LEU A 55 11.95 14.53 6.89
N THR A 56 12.72 15.02 7.85
CA THR A 56 12.52 16.33 8.45
C THR A 56 12.64 17.44 7.40
N ALA A 57 13.60 17.35 6.47
CA ALA A 57 13.76 18.31 5.38
C ALA A 57 12.55 18.31 4.42
N ALA A 58 12.04 17.13 4.05
CA ALA A 58 10.91 17.00 3.14
C ALA A 58 9.57 17.47 3.76
N LEU A 59 9.38 17.22 5.06
CA LEU A 59 8.16 17.56 5.79
C LEU A 59 8.14 19.02 6.27
N GLY A 60 9.31 19.57 6.58
CA GLY A 60 9.47 20.92 7.13
C GLY A 60 8.62 21.11 8.39
N VAL A 61 7.95 22.27 8.48
CA VAL A 61 7.09 22.61 9.63
C VAL A 61 5.79 21.80 9.70
N ASN A 62 5.49 20.97 8.70
CA ASN A 62 4.25 20.23 8.61
C ASN A 62 4.39 18.76 9.04
N GLY A 63 5.50 18.35 9.68
CA GLY A 63 5.73 16.96 10.09
C GLY A 63 4.60 16.36 10.92
N GLN A 64 3.96 17.16 11.78
CA GLN A 64 2.84 16.72 12.61
C GLN A 64 1.66 16.17 11.79
N VAL A 65 1.43 16.69 10.57
CA VAL A 65 0.35 16.24 9.68
C VAL A 65 0.48 14.77 9.32
N ILE A 66 1.72 14.28 9.16
CA ILE A 66 1.96 12.86 8.84
C ILE A 66 2.01 12.02 10.11
N VAL A 67 2.55 12.55 11.22
CA VAL A 67 2.56 11.86 12.52
C VAL A 67 1.13 11.52 12.99
N GLU A 68 0.15 12.40 12.77
CA GLU A 68 -1.26 12.13 13.10
C GLU A 68 -1.83 10.88 12.39
N VAL A 69 -1.34 10.57 11.19
CA VAL A 69 -1.78 9.40 10.40
C VAL A 69 -0.84 8.20 10.60
N ILE A 70 0.46 8.43 10.76
CA ILE A 70 1.51 7.44 10.95
C ILE A 70 2.29 7.78 12.23
N PRO A 71 1.77 7.41 13.42
CA PRO A 71 2.39 7.80 14.69
C PRO A 71 3.83 7.30 14.86
N ASP A 72 4.16 6.10 14.33
CA ASP A 72 5.50 5.52 14.38
C ASP A 72 6.56 6.41 13.68
N LEU A 73 6.16 7.37 12.84
CA LEU A 73 7.07 8.35 12.24
C LEU A 73 7.73 9.25 13.30
N GLU A 74 7.02 9.59 14.38
CA GLU A 74 7.56 10.44 15.47
C GLU A 74 8.80 9.81 16.12
N LEU A 75 8.86 8.47 16.17
CA LEU A 75 10.03 7.75 16.68
C LEU A 75 11.28 7.95 15.79
N VAL A 76 11.08 8.24 14.51
CA VAL A 76 12.16 8.47 13.53
C VAL A 76 12.58 9.94 13.53
N ILE A 77 11.62 10.86 13.40
CA ILE A 77 11.88 12.30 13.21
C ILE A 77 11.83 13.14 14.50
N GLY A 78 11.45 12.52 15.63
CA GLY A 78 11.20 13.20 16.89
C GLY A 78 9.84 13.91 16.94
N ALA A 79 9.49 14.43 18.12
CA ALA A 79 8.28 15.21 18.32
C ALA A 79 8.22 16.43 17.38
N GLN A 80 7.07 16.63 16.75
CA GLN A 80 6.86 17.71 15.78
C GLN A 80 6.04 18.85 16.40
N PRO A 81 6.26 20.10 15.96
CA PRO A 81 5.46 21.23 16.44
C PRO A 81 4.02 21.10 15.96
N GLU A 82 3.07 21.62 16.75
CA GLU A 82 1.68 21.72 16.34
C GLU A 82 1.55 22.56 15.06
N VAL A 83 0.69 22.10 14.16
CA VAL A 83 0.39 22.80 12.91
C VAL A 83 -0.84 23.69 13.07
N PRO A 84 -0.88 24.86 12.43
CA PRO A 84 -2.04 25.73 12.49
C PRO A 84 -3.33 25.01 12.04
N ALA A 85 -4.41 25.24 12.77
CA ALA A 85 -5.73 24.78 12.36
C ALA A 85 -6.14 25.48 11.06
N LEU A 86 -6.62 24.69 10.10
CA LEU A 86 -7.09 25.16 8.81
C LEU A 86 -8.54 24.72 8.61
N GLY A 87 -9.22 25.33 7.63
CA GLY A 87 -10.50 24.81 7.16
C GLY A 87 -10.36 23.38 6.61
N PRO A 88 -11.46 22.60 6.54
CA PRO A 88 -11.40 21.20 6.12
C PRO A 88 -10.73 21.00 4.75
N GLN A 89 -11.00 21.88 3.79
CA GLN A 89 -10.42 21.77 2.45
C GLN A 89 -8.93 22.11 2.43
N GLU A 90 -8.52 23.16 3.14
CA GLU A 90 -7.12 23.55 3.23
C GLU A 90 -6.29 22.52 4.00
N ALA A 91 -6.86 21.93 5.06
CA ALA A 91 -6.24 20.83 5.79
C ALA A 91 -6.03 19.59 4.89
N GLN A 92 -7.04 19.24 4.09
CA GLN A 92 -6.94 18.15 3.12
C GLN A 92 -5.87 18.41 2.05
N ASN A 93 -5.83 19.62 1.49
CA ASN A 93 -4.83 20.00 0.48
C ASN A 93 -3.41 19.96 1.07
N ARG A 94 -3.24 20.46 2.32
CA ARG A 94 -1.98 20.38 3.05
C ARG A 94 -1.56 18.93 3.25
N PHE A 95 -2.47 18.07 3.70
CA PHE A 95 -2.18 16.65 3.90
C PHE A 95 -1.66 15.99 2.62
N VAL A 96 -2.37 16.16 1.49
CA VAL A 96 -1.96 15.56 0.20
C VAL A 96 -0.56 16.02 -0.21
N LEU A 97 -0.28 17.32 -0.13
CA LEU A 97 1.03 17.88 -0.50
C LEU A 97 2.15 17.33 0.40
N VAL A 98 1.93 17.32 1.71
CA VAL A 98 2.93 16.84 2.68
C VAL A 98 3.13 15.32 2.53
N PHE A 99 2.07 14.57 2.22
CA PHE A 99 2.16 13.14 1.97
C PHE A 99 2.93 12.84 0.67
N GLN A 100 2.75 13.61 -0.40
CA GLN A 100 3.57 13.49 -1.61
C GLN A 100 5.05 13.75 -1.31
N ASN A 101 5.37 14.81 -0.55
CA ASN A 101 6.75 15.10 -0.14
C ASN A 101 7.34 13.97 0.70
N PHE A 102 6.59 13.44 1.66
CA PHE A 102 6.96 12.27 2.46
C PHE A 102 7.24 11.05 1.58
N LEU A 103 6.36 10.75 0.64
CA LEU A 103 6.49 9.60 -0.25
C LEU A 103 7.69 9.71 -1.20
N ARG A 104 8.04 10.94 -1.62
CA ARG A 104 9.21 11.20 -2.47
C ARG A 104 10.54 10.82 -1.81
N VAL A 105 10.62 10.86 -0.49
CA VAL A 105 11.80 10.41 0.26
C VAL A 105 12.07 8.92 0.02
N PHE A 106 11.02 8.12 -0.20
CA PHE A 106 11.10 6.67 -0.40
C PHE A 106 10.98 6.22 -1.85
N THR A 107 10.87 7.12 -2.83
CA THR A 107 10.59 6.75 -4.24
C THR A 107 11.68 7.24 -5.18
N ARG A 108 12.94 7.00 -4.77
CA ARG A 108 14.15 7.45 -5.47
C ARG A 108 14.79 6.29 -6.23
N ALA A 109 15.71 6.56 -7.16
CA ALA A 109 16.30 5.52 -8.02
C ALA A 109 17.09 4.46 -7.23
N ASP A 110 17.73 4.90 -6.16
CA ASP A 110 18.47 4.10 -5.18
C ASP A 110 17.58 3.39 -4.15
N HIS A 111 16.32 3.84 -4.03
CA HIS A 111 15.32 3.32 -3.11
C HIS A 111 13.95 3.25 -3.80
N PRO A 112 13.73 2.31 -4.73
CA PRO A 112 12.41 2.13 -5.34
C PRO A 112 11.43 1.54 -4.33
N LEU A 113 10.17 2.01 -4.35
CA LEU A 113 9.12 1.54 -3.44
C LEU A 113 8.04 0.80 -4.20
N VAL A 114 7.70 -0.39 -3.71
CA VAL A 114 6.50 -1.12 -4.10
C VAL A 114 5.49 -1.02 -2.97
N LEU A 115 4.31 -0.46 -3.26
CA LEU A 115 3.19 -0.37 -2.34
C LEU A 115 2.07 -1.31 -2.79
N PHE A 116 1.78 -2.32 -1.99
CA PHE A 116 0.65 -3.21 -2.18
C PHE A 116 -0.55 -2.75 -1.34
N LEU A 117 -1.71 -2.57 -1.97
CA LEU A 117 -2.97 -2.21 -1.33
C LEU A 117 -4.01 -3.30 -1.57
N ASP A 118 -4.40 -3.98 -0.50
CA ASP A 118 -5.39 -5.06 -0.54
C ASP A 118 -6.81 -4.56 -0.26
N ASP A 119 -7.80 -5.25 -0.83
CA ASP A 119 -9.24 -4.99 -0.69
C ASP A 119 -9.68 -3.56 -1.08
N LEU A 120 -9.23 -3.04 -2.24
CA LEU A 120 -9.60 -1.70 -2.72
C LEU A 120 -11.11 -1.45 -2.84
N GLN A 121 -11.94 -2.49 -2.94
CA GLN A 121 -13.39 -2.36 -2.89
C GLN A 121 -13.93 -1.74 -1.58
N TRP A 122 -13.11 -1.71 -0.52
CA TRP A 122 -13.48 -1.13 0.77
C TRP A 122 -12.73 0.17 1.09
N ALA A 123 -11.96 0.71 0.15
CA ALA A 123 -11.24 1.95 0.34
C ALA A 123 -12.18 3.14 0.58
N ASP A 124 -11.83 3.98 1.56
CA ASP A 124 -12.53 5.23 1.81
C ASP A 124 -12.22 6.28 0.72
N SER A 125 -13.11 7.27 0.58
CA SER A 125 -12.98 8.30 -0.46
C SER A 125 -11.72 9.15 -0.31
N GLY A 126 -11.23 9.37 0.92
CA GLY A 126 -9.99 10.09 1.18
C GLY A 126 -8.79 9.31 0.65
N SER A 127 -8.67 8.03 1.00
CA SER A 127 -7.62 7.13 0.51
C SER A 127 -7.61 7.01 -1.02
N LEU A 128 -8.79 6.87 -1.61
CA LEU A 128 -8.97 6.83 -3.06
C LEU A 128 -8.50 8.15 -3.72
N LYS A 129 -8.87 9.30 -3.14
CA LYS A 129 -8.43 10.60 -3.64
C LYS A 129 -6.92 10.80 -3.48
N LEU A 130 -6.34 10.35 -2.37
CA LEU A 130 -4.89 10.39 -2.16
C LEU A 130 -4.16 9.55 -3.22
N LEU A 131 -4.65 8.34 -3.49
CA LEU A 131 -4.10 7.46 -4.52
C LEU A 131 -4.11 8.12 -5.90
N GLU A 132 -5.22 8.76 -6.27
CA GLU A 132 -5.35 9.54 -7.51
C GLU A 132 -4.28 10.64 -7.58
N GLN A 133 -4.10 11.42 -6.52
CA GLN A 133 -3.16 12.54 -6.48
C GLN A 133 -1.69 12.08 -6.49
N VAL A 134 -1.37 10.96 -5.83
CA VAL A 134 -0.04 10.36 -5.85
C VAL A 134 0.31 9.81 -7.23
N LEU A 135 -0.62 9.10 -7.87
CA LEU A 135 -0.39 8.51 -9.20
C LEU A 135 -0.39 9.57 -10.31
N SER A 136 -1.10 10.67 -10.13
CA SER A 136 -1.14 11.78 -11.10
C SER A 136 0.02 12.76 -10.96
N ASP A 137 0.87 12.60 -9.95
CA ASP A 137 2.04 13.46 -9.74
C ASP A 137 3.20 13.02 -10.66
N PRO A 138 3.56 13.82 -11.69
CA PRO A 138 4.62 13.45 -12.63
C PRO A 138 6.01 13.47 -12.01
N THR A 139 6.16 14.04 -10.81
CA THR A 139 7.42 14.06 -10.08
C THR A 139 7.59 12.85 -9.16
N GLN A 140 6.52 12.06 -8.99
CA GLN A 140 6.57 10.81 -8.24
C GLN A 140 7.38 9.78 -9.04
N GLY A 141 8.58 9.48 -8.55
CA GLY A 141 9.57 8.70 -9.29
C GLY A 141 9.36 7.20 -9.21
N HIS A 142 10.25 6.52 -8.51
CA HIS A 142 10.39 5.06 -8.51
C HIS A 142 9.37 4.39 -7.58
N LEU A 143 8.09 4.63 -7.85
CA LEU A 143 6.94 4.08 -7.15
C LEU A 143 6.21 3.07 -8.04
N PHE A 144 5.95 1.88 -7.51
CA PHE A 144 5.08 0.90 -8.15
C PHE A 144 3.95 0.52 -7.19
N ILE A 145 2.71 0.74 -7.61
CA ILE A 145 1.53 0.41 -6.80
C ILE A 145 0.85 -0.82 -7.37
N ILE A 146 0.55 -1.78 -6.50
CA ILE A 146 -0.25 -2.95 -6.80
C ILE A 146 -1.53 -2.85 -5.99
N GLY A 147 -2.67 -2.80 -6.68
CA GLY A 147 -3.99 -2.81 -6.08
C GLY A 147 -4.68 -4.15 -6.28
N ALA A 148 -5.19 -4.76 -5.22
CA ALA A 148 -6.04 -5.94 -5.31
C ALA A 148 -7.49 -5.57 -4.97
N TYR A 149 -8.43 -6.14 -5.73
CA TYR A 149 -9.86 -5.98 -5.48
C TYR A 149 -10.65 -7.18 -5.99
N ARG A 150 -11.88 -7.30 -5.50
CA ARG A 150 -12.85 -8.29 -5.98
C ARG A 150 -13.71 -7.66 -7.06
N ASP A 151 -13.67 -8.23 -8.26
CA ASP A 151 -14.44 -7.77 -9.42
C ASP A 151 -15.97 -7.74 -9.15
N THR A 152 -16.47 -8.69 -8.36
CA THR A 152 -17.88 -8.75 -7.92
C THR A 152 -18.30 -7.64 -6.97
N GLU A 153 -17.36 -7.00 -6.25
CA GLU A 153 -17.63 -5.93 -5.28
C GLU A 153 -17.30 -4.53 -5.83
N VAL A 154 -16.82 -4.43 -7.07
CA VAL A 154 -16.45 -3.16 -7.74
C VAL A 154 -17.29 -2.98 -9.01
N PRO A 155 -18.60 -2.69 -8.89
CA PRO A 155 -19.46 -2.48 -10.06
C PRO A 155 -18.99 -1.27 -10.90
N PRO A 156 -19.44 -1.12 -12.15
CA PRO A 156 -19.01 -0.01 -13.03
C PRO A 156 -19.17 1.41 -12.46
N GLY A 157 -20.07 1.62 -11.49
CA GLY A 157 -20.25 2.91 -10.80
C GLY A 157 -19.37 3.13 -9.55
N HIS A 158 -18.50 2.18 -9.21
CA HIS A 158 -17.63 2.28 -8.04
C HIS A 158 -16.59 3.40 -8.19
N ALA A 159 -16.28 4.11 -7.10
CA ALA A 159 -15.35 5.26 -7.10
C ALA A 159 -13.95 4.92 -7.63
N LEU A 160 -13.52 3.67 -7.49
CA LEU A 160 -12.26 3.16 -8.04
C LEU A 160 -12.12 3.42 -9.55
N TRP A 161 -13.20 3.25 -10.33
CA TRP A 161 -13.15 3.43 -11.78
C TRP A 161 -12.95 4.90 -12.17
N GLY A 162 -13.48 5.84 -11.37
CA GLY A 162 -13.23 7.26 -11.56
C GLY A 162 -11.73 7.58 -11.45
N ILE A 163 -11.05 7.01 -10.46
CA ILE A 163 -9.60 7.21 -10.27
C ILE A 163 -8.82 6.58 -11.41
N VAL A 164 -9.15 5.33 -11.79
CA VAL A 164 -8.51 4.64 -12.92
C VAL A 164 -8.61 5.47 -14.19
N GLN A 165 -9.77 6.09 -14.44
CA GLN A 165 -9.96 6.99 -15.56
C GLN A 165 -9.09 8.26 -15.44
N THR A 166 -9.07 8.90 -14.27
CA THR A 166 -8.27 10.12 -14.02
C THR A 166 -6.77 9.88 -14.20
N ILE A 167 -6.22 8.81 -13.61
CA ILE A 167 -4.79 8.51 -13.74
C ILE A 167 -4.44 8.12 -15.18
N THR A 168 -5.36 7.47 -15.90
CA THR A 168 -5.19 7.17 -17.33
C THR A 168 -5.10 8.46 -18.17
N GLN A 169 -5.95 9.44 -17.86
CA GLN A 169 -5.89 10.76 -18.51
C GLN A 169 -4.61 11.54 -18.14
N ALA A 170 -4.05 11.31 -16.95
CA ALA A 170 -2.77 11.85 -16.52
C ALA A 170 -1.55 11.13 -17.14
N GLY A 171 -1.77 10.08 -17.95
CA GLY A 171 -0.71 9.37 -18.66
C GLY A 171 -0.19 8.10 -17.97
N VAL A 172 -0.79 7.70 -16.84
CA VAL A 172 -0.49 6.42 -16.19
C VAL A 172 -1.26 5.31 -16.89
N ALA A 173 -0.59 4.26 -17.34
CA ALA A 173 -1.25 3.10 -17.95
C ALA A 173 -1.39 1.95 -16.93
N PRO A 174 -2.51 1.85 -16.19
CA PRO A 174 -2.71 0.74 -15.26
C PRO A 174 -2.78 -0.59 -16.02
N GLN A 175 -2.09 -1.60 -15.47
CA GLN A 175 -2.18 -2.97 -15.96
C GLN A 175 -3.08 -3.77 -15.04
N THR A 176 -4.03 -4.50 -15.62
CA THR A 176 -4.95 -5.37 -14.88
C THR A 176 -4.56 -6.82 -15.12
N LEU A 177 -4.34 -7.55 -14.03
CA LEU A 177 -4.16 -9.00 -14.05
C LEU A 177 -5.38 -9.65 -13.41
N THR A 178 -6.17 -10.37 -14.19
CA THR A 178 -7.29 -11.15 -13.68
C THR A 178 -6.77 -12.48 -13.15
N LEU A 179 -7.13 -12.82 -11.91
CA LEU A 179 -6.79 -14.09 -11.28
C LEU A 179 -8.04 -14.96 -11.24
N ASP A 180 -8.03 -16.03 -12.03
CA ASP A 180 -9.12 -17.00 -12.05
C ASP A 180 -9.08 -17.91 -10.81
N VAL A 181 -10.22 -18.55 -10.52
CA VAL A 181 -10.33 -19.57 -9.48
C VAL A 181 -9.34 -20.69 -9.75
N LEU A 182 -8.60 -21.11 -8.70
CA LEU A 182 -7.63 -22.19 -8.80
C LEU A 182 -8.29 -23.49 -9.29
N THR A 183 -7.68 -24.13 -10.28
CA THR A 183 -8.11 -25.44 -10.77
C THR A 183 -7.87 -26.52 -9.72
N THR A 184 -8.60 -27.64 -9.77
CA THR A 184 -8.42 -28.74 -8.80
C THR A 184 -7.00 -29.27 -8.81
N ALA A 185 -6.36 -29.29 -9.99
CA ALA A 185 -4.97 -29.67 -10.16
C ALA A 185 -4.02 -28.69 -9.47
N ALA A 186 -4.26 -27.37 -9.58
CA ALA A 186 -3.47 -26.36 -8.88
C ALA A 186 -3.64 -26.45 -7.36
N VAL A 187 -4.86 -26.66 -6.87
CA VAL A 187 -5.12 -26.90 -5.43
C VAL A 187 -4.43 -28.18 -4.97
N ALA A 188 -4.48 -29.27 -5.75
CA ALA A 188 -3.77 -30.50 -5.43
C ALA A 188 -2.25 -30.28 -5.36
N ALA A 189 -1.66 -29.54 -6.30
CA ALA A 189 -0.24 -29.20 -6.26
C ALA A 189 0.13 -28.41 -5.00
N LEU A 190 -0.70 -27.44 -4.59
CA LEU A 190 -0.50 -26.70 -3.33
C LEU A 190 -0.59 -27.62 -2.10
N VAL A 191 -1.53 -28.57 -2.09
CA VAL A 191 -1.67 -29.56 -1.01
C VAL A 191 -0.46 -30.49 -0.94
N GLN A 192 0.03 -30.96 -2.10
CA GLN A 192 1.23 -31.79 -2.17
C GLN A 192 2.45 -31.07 -1.62
N ASP A 193 2.63 -29.80 -2.00
CA ASP A 193 3.76 -28.98 -1.55
C ASP A 193 3.66 -28.68 -0.05
N ALA A 194 2.50 -28.26 0.43
CA ALA A 194 2.29 -27.87 1.82
C ALA A 194 2.32 -29.04 2.82
N LEU A 195 1.83 -30.22 2.42
CA LEU A 195 1.74 -31.40 3.29
C LEU A 195 2.81 -32.46 3.00
N HIS A 196 3.62 -32.26 1.95
CA HIS A 196 4.60 -33.22 1.46
C HIS A 196 4.02 -34.62 1.19
N VAL A 197 2.82 -34.67 0.59
CA VAL A 197 2.11 -35.92 0.27
C VAL A 197 2.11 -36.24 -1.22
N GLU A 198 1.88 -37.50 -1.56
CA GLU A 198 1.73 -37.95 -2.93
C GLU A 198 0.42 -37.45 -3.57
N SER A 199 0.41 -37.36 -4.91
CA SER A 199 -0.72 -36.86 -5.69
C SER A 199 -2.02 -37.64 -5.40
N ALA A 200 -1.91 -38.97 -5.24
CA ALA A 200 -3.04 -39.84 -4.92
C ALA A 200 -3.75 -39.46 -3.60
N THR A 201 -3.04 -38.87 -2.64
CA THR A 201 -3.61 -38.38 -1.38
C THR A 201 -4.06 -36.93 -1.49
N ALA A 202 -3.36 -36.10 -2.27
CA ALA A 202 -3.67 -34.68 -2.43
C ALA A 202 -4.93 -34.43 -3.27
N THR A 203 -5.17 -35.19 -4.34
CA THR A 203 -6.29 -34.94 -5.26
C THR A 203 -7.66 -35.06 -4.59
N PRO A 204 -7.97 -36.11 -3.79
CA PRO A 204 -9.24 -36.19 -3.08
C PRO A 204 -9.45 -35.05 -2.08
N LEU A 205 -8.38 -34.64 -1.38
CA LEU A 205 -8.42 -33.52 -0.44
C LEU A 205 -8.66 -32.18 -1.16
N ALA A 206 -7.98 -31.95 -2.29
CA ALA A 206 -8.17 -30.77 -3.12
C ALA A 206 -9.61 -30.65 -3.66
N ALA A 207 -10.20 -31.76 -4.09
CA ALA A 207 -11.60 -31.79 -4.52
C ALA A 207 -12.56 -31.43 -3.37
N LEU A 208 -12.33 -31.97 -2.17
CA LEU A 208 -13.13 -31.64 -0.98
C LEU A 208 -12.99 -30.17 -0.58
N MET A 209 -11.77 -29.63 -0.63
CA MET A 209 -11.51 -28.21 -0.34
C MET A 209 -12.26 -27.30 -1.31
N GLN A 210 -12.19 -27.58 -2.61
CA GLN A 210 -12.94 -26.83 -3.62
C GLN A 210 -14.44 -26.88 -3.40
N GLN A 211 -14.99 -28.05 -3.07
CA GLN A 211 -16.43 -28.19 -2.81
C GLN A 211 -16.88 -27.32 -1.63
N LYS A 212 -16.04 -27.17 -0.59
CA LYS A 212 -16.34 -26.32 0.56
C LYS A 212 -16.18 -24.84 0.26
N THR A 213 -15.13 -24.44 -0.48
CA THR A 213 -14.89 -23.03 -0.81
C THR A 213 -15.83 -22.49 -1.89
N ALA A 214 -16.38 -23.34 -2.76
CA ALA A 214 -17.36 -22.93 -3.77
C ALA A 214 -18.78 -22.72 -3.21
N ALA A 215 -19.02 -23.13 -1.95
CA ALA A 215 -20.31 -23.00 -1.28
C ALA A 215 -20.41 -21.75 -0.38
N THR A 216 -19.43 -20.85 -0.44
CA THR A 216 -19.34 -19.59 0.32
C THR A 216 -19.26 -18.43 -0.64
#